data_AF-A0A849WXY9-F1
#
_entry.id   AF-A0A849WXY9-F1
#
_cell.length_a   1.000
_cell.length_b   1.000
_cell.length_c   1.000
_cell.angle_alpha   90.00
_cell.angle_beta   90.00
_cell.angle_gamma   90.00
#
_symmetry.space_group_name_H-M   'P 1'
#
loop_
_entity.id
_entity.type
_entity.pdbx_description
1 polymer ?
#
loop_
_entity_poly.entity_id
_entity_poly.type
_entity_poly.pdbx_seq_one_letter_code
_entity_poly.pdbx_strand_id
1 'polypeptide(L)'
;MIFLSVFFAANAWSSDWYYDYKDGKRYVCTFDKLEGCQRDSDCSGDEICRSGQCEANPVGAIRCAEKAYKGPFSREQSAELCQGASDTDPADCGIAAYKGPFSTTEAIVLCKNAPNAEGPASCGIKAYRGPFSSGESVQLCRGAASDAPAVCAIEAYRGPYSKEEALRMCSSRGQSASVQNIMEHLKTVKKADWGFLKFK
;
A
#
# COMPACT_ATOMS: atom_id res chain seq x y z
N MET A 1 -26.09 -67.76 32.77
CA MET A 1 -24.78 -68.17 32.22
C MET A 1 -24.22 -66.99 31.43
N ILE A 2 -23.04 -66.56 31.86
CA ILE A 2 -22.19 -65.50 31.31
C ILE A 2 -21.52 -66.01 30.03
N PHE A 3 -21.41 -65.22 28.96
CA PHE A 3 -20.35 -65.22 27.93
C PHE A 3 -20.56 -63.94 27.08
N LEU A 4 -19.78 -62.88 27.30
CA LEU A 4 -18.47 -62.52 26.71
C LEU A 4 -18.58 -61.56 25.50
N SER A 5 -17.76 -60.53 25.61
CA SER A 5 -17.56 -59.33 24.78
C SER A 5 -17.09 -59.62 23.36
N VAL A 6 -17.44 -58.76 22.39
CA VAL A 6 -16.58 -58.47 21.23
C VAL A 6 -16.65 -56.96 20.89
N PHE A 7 -15.46 -56.35 20.93
CA PHE A 7 -15.06 -55.03 20.45
C PHE A 7 -15.12 -54.93 18.90
N PHE A 8 -14.81 -53.75 18.35
CA PHE A 8 -14.61 -53.37 16.92
C PHE A 8 -15.87 -52.86 16.21
N ALA A 9 -15.89 -51.74 15.49
CA ALA A 9 -14.84 -50.80 15.10
C ALA A 9 -15.49 -49.44 14.76
N ALA A 10 -14.75 -48.35 14.97
CA ALA A 10 -15.01 -47.09 14.30
C ALA A 10 -14.85 -47.32 12.78
N ASN A 11 -15.96 -47.28 12.05
CA ASN A 11 -15.94 -47.36 10.59
C ASN A 11 -15.74 -45.95 10.03
N ALA A 12 -14.47 -45.63 9.75
CA ALA A 12 -14.08 -44.63 8.78
C ALA A 12 -14.30 -45.18 7.36
N TRP A 13 -15.35 -44.71 6.67
CA TRP A 13 -15.62 -44.92 5.24
C TRP A 13 -16.16 -43.57 4.71
N SER A 14 -15.31 -42.63 4.27
CA SER A 14 -14.69 -42.52 2.93
C SER A 14 -15.69 -42.37 1.77
N SER A 15 -16.13 -41.14 1.51
CA SER A 15 -16.38 -40.59 0.16
C SER A 15 -16.81 -39.12 0.23
N ASP A 16 -15.92 -38.28 0.75
CA ASP A 16 -16.10 -36.83 0.82
C ASP A 16 -15.79 -36.15 -0.53
N TRP A 17 -16.36 -36.69 -1.59
CA TRP A 17 -16.33 -36.05 -2.91
C TRP A 17 -17.74 -35.80 -3.41
N TYR A 18 -17.95 -34.64 -4.01
CA TYR A 18 -19.16 -34.32 -4.74
C TYR A 18 -18.81 -33.89 -6.17
N TYR A 19 -19.75 -34.09 -7.09
CA TYR A 19 -19.59 -33.61 -8.46
C TYR A 19 -20.34 -32.30 -8.63
N ASP A 20 -19.65 -31.27 -9.12
CA ASP A 20 -20.29 -30.05 -9.62
C ASP A 20 -20.30 -30.07 -11.15
N TYR A 21 -21.38 -29.55 -11.75
CA TYR A 21 -21.53 -29.46 -13.19
C TYR A 21 -21.65 -27.99 -13.59
N LYS A 22 -20.61 -27.48 -14.25
CA LYS A 22 -20.60 -26.13 -14.83
C LYS A 22 -20.24 -26.21 -16.31
N ASP A 23 -21.01 -25.49 -17.13
CA ASP A 23 -20.84 -25.43 -18.59
C ASP A 23 -20.76 -26.80 -19.28
N GLY A 24 -21.56 -27.75 -18.79
CA GLY A 24 -21.62 -29.12 -19.34
C GLY A 24 -20.40 -29.99 -19.02
N LYS A 25 -19.47 -29.52 -18.18
CA LYS A 25 -18.30 -30.28 -17.71
C LYS A 25 -18.47 -30.69 -16.25
N ARG A 26 -18.02 -31.91 -15.94
CA ARG A 26 -18.09 -32.51 -14.60
C ARG A 26 -16.79 -32.28 -13.84
N TYR A 27 -16.87 -31.70 -12.66
CA TYR A 27 -15.73 -31.45 -11.78
C TYR A 27 -15.85 -32.30 -10.51
N VAL A 28 -14.74 -32.85 -10.03
CA VAL A 28 -14.69 -33.66 -8.79
C VAL A 28 -14.11 -32.80 -7.68
N CYS A 29 -14.89 -32.52 -6.65
CA CYS A 29 -14.48 -31.69 -5.52
C CYS A 29 -14.38 -32.55 -4.25
N THR A 30 -13.36 -32.36 -3.42
CA THR A 30 -13.18 -33.05 -2.12
C THR A 30 -13.36 -32.09 -0.94
N PHE A 31 -14.05 -32.50 0.14
CA PHE A 31 -14.30 -31.63 1.30
C PHE A 31 -13.04 -31.24 2.09
N ASP A 32 -11.95 -32.03 2.04
CA ASP A 32 -10.76 -31.82 2.89
C ASP A 32 -9.66 -30.91 2.30
N LYS A 33 -9.89 -30.25 1.16
CA LYS A 33 -8.92 -29.28 0.60
C LYS A 33 -9.61 -28.09 -0.06
N LEU A 34 -10.19 -27.22 0.77
CA LEU A 34 -10.48 -25.83 0.40
C LEU A 34 -9.34 -24.89 0.82
N GLU A 35 -8.09 -25.36 0.77
CA GLU A 35 -6.92 -24.48 0.94
C GLU A 35 -6.56 -23.85 -0.41
N GLY A 36 -7.44 -22.98 -0.93
CA GLY A 36 -7.18 -22.29 -2.19
C GLY A 36 -8.41 -21.60 -2.79
N CYS A 37 -8.17 -20.65 -3.68
CA CYS A 37 -9.23 -20.02 -4.47
C CYS A 37 -9.74 -20.98 -5.57
N GLN A 38 -10.98 -20.83 -6.01
CA GLN A 38 -11.51 -21.54 -7.20
C GLN A 38 -11.81 -20.59 -8.36
N ARG A 39 -12.01 -19.31 -8.06
CA ARG A 39 -12.34 -18.25 -9.00
C ARG A 39 -11.88 -16.91 -8.43
N ASP A 40 -11.69 -15.92 -9.29
CA ASP A 40 -11.10 -14.62 -8.91
C ASP A 40 -11.83 -13.92 -7.75
N SER A 41 -13.14 -14.12 -7.63
CA SER A 41 -13.94 -13.56 -6.51
C SER A 41 -13.58 -14.12 -5.14
N ASP A 42 -12.89 -15.26 -5.10
CA ASP A 42 -12.45 -15.89 -3.86
C ASP A 42 -11.14 -15.26 -3.36
N CYS A 43 -10.50 -14.45 -4.22
CA CYS A 43 -9.30 -13.69 -3.92
C CYS A 43 -9.64 -12.26 -3.47
N SER A 44 -8.74 -11.66 -2.69
CA SER A 44 -8.97 -10.33 -2.12
C SER A 44 -8.46 -9.24 -3.05
N GLY A 45 -9.26 -8.19 -3.25
CA GLY A 45 -8.88 -7.05 -4.08
C GLY A 45 -8.80 -7.40 -5.57
N ASP A 46 -7.64 -7.14 -6.18
CA ASP A 46 -7.39 -7.30 -7.60
C ASP A 46 -6.60 -8.59 -7.93
N GLU A 47 -6.60 -9.57 -7.04
CA GLU A 47 -5.95 -10.85 -7.29
C GLU A 47 -6.80 -11.75 -8.20
N ILE A 48 -6.15 -12.56 -9.02
CA ILE A 48 -6.79 -13.59 -9.84
C ILE A 48 -6.46 -14.96 -9.28
N CYS A 49 -7.41 -15.89 -9.40
CA CYS A 49 -7.19 -17.25 -8.98
C CYS A 49 -6.43 -18.02 -10.06
N ARG A 50 -5.18 -18.37 -9.78
CA ARG A 50 -4.36 -19.21 -10.66
C ARG A 50 -3.87 -20.43 -9.92
N SER A 51 -4.20 -21.61 -10.44
CA SER A 51 -3.76 -22.90 -9.88
C SER A 51 -4.12 -23.10 -8.40
N GLY A 52 -5.24 -22.54 -7.96
CA GLY A 52 -5.69 -22.60 -6.56
C GLY A 52 -5.04 -21.57 -5.63
N GLN A 53 -4.22 -20.66 -6.16
CA GLN A 53 -3.57 -19.59 -5.40
C GLN A 53 -4.01 -18.22 -5.92
N CYS A 54 -4.20 -17.27 -5.01
CA CYS A 54 -4.45 -15.88 -5.38
C CYS A 54 -3.11 -15.23 -5.77
N GLU A 55 -3.02 -14.85 -7.04
CA GLU A 55 -1.87 -14.16 -7.61
C GLU A 55 -2.27 -12.74 -8.01
N ALA A 56 -1.34 -11.79 -7.96
CA ALA A 56 -1.59 -10.44 -8.45
C ALA A 56 -2.05 -10.46 -9.92
N ASN A 57 -3.14 -9.78 -10.24
CA ASN A 57 -3.62 -9.69 -11.62
C ASN A 57 -2.65 -8.85 -12.47
N PRO A 58 -1.99 -9.45 -13.48
CA PRO A 58 -1.03 -8.71 -14.30
C PRO A 58 -1.70 -7.64 -15.18
N VAL A 59 -3.03 -7.68 -15.34
CA VAL A 59 -3.77 -6.70 -16.16
C VAL A 59 -3.62 -5.29 -15.59
N GLY A 60 -3.55 -5.12 -14.27
CA GLY A 60 -3.28 -3.84 -13.62
C GLY A 60 -1.94 -3.25 -14.05
N ALA A 61 -0.87 -4.03 -13.85
CA ALA A 61 0.49 -3.68 -14.23
C ALA A 61 0.63 -3.38 -15.73
N ILE A 62 -0.04 -4.15 -16.61
CA ILE A 62 -0.03 -3.90 -18.06
C ILE A 62 -0.69 -2.56 -18.39
N ARG A 63 -1.89 -2.29 -17.88
CA ARG A 63 -2.61 -1.03 -18.12
C ARG A 63 -1.85 0.17 -17.57
N CYS A 64 -1.23 0.02 -16.40
CA CYS A 64 -0.33 1.00 -15.82
C CYS A 64 0.85 1.29 -16.75
N ALA A 65 1.55 0.25 -17.21
CA ALA A 65 2.74 0.41 -18.05
C ALA A 65 2.40 1.03 -19.40
N GLU A 66 1.28 0.64 -20.02
CA GLU A 66 0.79 1.27 -21.26
C GLU A 66 0.50 2.77 -21.07
N LYS A 67 -0.11 3.13 -19.94
CA LYS A 67 -0.40 4.54 -19.62
C LYS A 67 0.87 5.35 -19.37
N ALA A 68 1.81 4.81 -18.60
CA ALA A 68 3.10 5.43 -18.32
C ALA A 68 3.92 5.63 -19.62
N TYR A 69 3.92 4.63 -20.51
CA TYR A 69 4.65 4.67 -21.79
C TYR A 69 4.06 5.68 -22.79
N LYS A 70 2.75 5.90 -22.76
CA LYS A 70 2.10 7.00 -23.51
C LYS A 70 2.43 8.39 -22.92
N GLY A 71 2.97 8.42 -21.71
CA GLY A 71 3.40 9.63 -21.01
C GLY A 71 4.91 9.90 -21.20
N PRO A 72 5.61 10.35 -20.15
CA PRO A 72 7.02 10.74 -20.25
C PRO A 72 8.02 9.59 -20.08
N PHE A 73 7.56 8.35 -19.86
CA PHE A 73 8.40 7.23 -19.44
C PHE A 73 8.80 6.32 -20.61
N SER A 74 10.04 5.82 -20.60
CA SER A 74 10.46 4.75 -21.51
C SER A 74 9.73 3.44 -21.21
N ARG A 75 9.90 2.42 -22.07
CA ARG A 75 9.33 1.09 -21.85
C ARG A 75 9.84 0.46 -20.55
N GLU A 76 11.15 0.58 -20.31
CA GLU A 76 11.83 0.03 -19.13
C GLU A 76 11.38 0.77 -17.86
N GLN A 77 11.33 2.10 -17.92
CA GLN A 77 10.84 2.95 -16.82
C GLN A 77 9.37 2.67 -16.49
N SER A 78 8.54 2.45 -17.51
CA SER A 78 7.11 2.12 -17.35
C SER A 78 6.94 0.77 -16.65
N ALA A 79 7.74 -0.24 -17.04
CA ALA A 79 7.74 -1.54 -16.38
C ALA A 79 8.22 -1.45 -14.92
N GLU A 80 9.24 -0.63 -14.65
CA GLU A 80 9.77 -0.41 -13.29
C GLU A 80 8.75 0.27 -12.36
N LEU A 81 8.07 1.31 -12.86
CA LEU A 81 7.05 2.06 -12.14
C LEU A 81 5.84 1.19 -11.79
N CYS A 82 5.41 0.38 -12.74
CA CYS A 82 4.17 -0.39 -12.67
C CYS A 82 4.33 -1.83 -12.19
N GLN A 83 5.53 -2.20 -11.74
CA GLN A 83 5.80 -3.53 -11.22
C GLN A 83 4.95 -3.81 -9.98
N GLY A 84 4.04 -4.77 -10.07
CA GLY A 84 3.13 -5.14 -8.98
C GLY A 84 1.94 -4.19 -8.80
N ALA A 85 1.72 -3.27 -9.74
CA ALA A 85 0.54 -2.41 -9.73
C ALA A 85 -0.73 -3.21 -10.02
N SER A 86 -1.79 -2.94 -9.26
CA SER A 86 -3.10 -3.54 -9.48
C SER A 86 -4.02 -2.68 -10.36
N ASP A 87 -3.71 -1.39 -10.49
CA ASP A 87 -4.43 -0.41 -11.28
C ASP A 87 -3.47 0.57 -12.00
N THR A 88 -3.99 1.71 -12.46
CA THR A 88 -3.20 2.73 -13.17
C THR A 88 -2.64 3.84 -12.27
N ASP A 89 -2.83 3.76 -10.96
CA ASP A 89 -2.52 4.85 -10.04
C ASP A 89 -1.02 5.17 -9.97
N PRO A 90 -0.09 4.19 -9.97
CA PRO A 90 1.34 4.49 -10.05
C PRO A 90 1.71 5.27 -11.31
N ALA A 91 1.06 4.99 -12.45
CA ALA A 91 1.30 5.73 -13.69
C ALA A 91 0.75 7.17 -13.62
N ASP A 92 -0.46 7.36 -13.09
CA ASP A 92 -1.03 8.69 -12.89
C ASP A 92 -0.19 9.55 -11.95
N CYS A 93 0.21 8.97 -10.82
CA CYS A 93 1.13 9.58 -9.87
C CYS A 93 2.44 9.96 -10.56
N GLY A 94 3.06 9.03 -11.31
CA GLY A 94 4.33 9.26 -11.98
C GLY A 94 4.24 10.40 -13.01
N ILE A 95 3.18 10.43 -13.81
CA ILE A 95 2.91 11.49 -14.78
C ILE A 95 2.71 12.84 -14.07
N ALA A 96 1.97 12.86 -12.97
CA ALA A 96 1.74 14.08 -12.18
C ALA A 96 3.04 14.60 -11.54
N ALA A 97 3.86 13.70 -10.98
CA ALA A 97 5.16 14.03 -10.39
C ALA A 97 6.12 14.61 -11.44
N TYR A 98 6.19 14.00 -12.62
CA TYR A 98 7.04 14.48 -13.72
C TYR A 98 6.60 15.86 -14.28
N LYS A 99 5.29 16.14 -14.31
CA LYS A 99 4.79 17.50 -14.63
C LYS A 99 5.19 18.55 -13.58
N GLY A 100 5.57 18.10 -12.39
CA GLY A 100 6.09 18.91 -11.30
C GLY A 100 7.61 19.08 -11.36
N PRO A 101 8.30 19.05 -10.21
CA PRO A 101 9.73 19.30 -10.12
C PRO A 101 10.60 18.05 -10.28
N PHE A 102 10.01 16.88 -10.52
CA PHE A 102 10.72 15.59 -10.44
C PHE A 102 11.15 15.07 -11.81
N SER A 103 12.37 14.54 -11.88
CA SER A 103 12.82 13.75 -13.03
C SER A 103 12.02 12.45 -13.17
N THR A 104 12.13 11.77 -14.32
CA THR A 104 11.48 10.46 -14.50
C THR A 104 11.94 9.45 -13.45
N THR A 105 13.22 9.45 -13.10
CA THR A 105 13.78 8.54 -12.08
C THR A 105 13.22 8.84 -10.68
N GLU A 106 13.15 10.13 -10.30
CA GLU A 106 12.57 10.53 -9.02
C GLU A 106 11.06 10.24 -8.95
N ALA A 107 10.34 10.46 -10.06
CA ALA A 107 8.92 10.13 -10.18
C ALA A 107 8.68 8.62 -10.00
N ILE A 108 9.55 7.77 -10.57
CA ILE A 108 9.48 6.32 -10.36
C ILE A 108 9.67 5.97 -8.89
N VAL A 109 10.71 6.49 -8.24
CA VAL A 109 10.97 6.20 -6.82
C VAL A 109 9.84 6.70 -5.91
N LEU A 110 9.24 7.84 -6.24
CA LEU A 110 8.15 8.44 -5.47
C LEU A 110 6.82 7.66 -5.61
N CYS A 111 6.49 7.23 -6.83
CA CYS A 111 5.18 6.70 -7.19
C CYS A 111 5.12 5.17 -7.34
N LYS A 112 6.26 4.48 -7.28
CA LYS A 112 6.26 3.01 -7.23
C LYS A 112 5.50 2.53 -5.99
N ASN A 113 4.51 1.68 -6.21
CA ASN A 113 3.55 1.21 -5.20
C ASN A 113 2.74 2.34 -4.55
N ALA A 114 2.41 3.39 -5.32
CA ALA A 114 1.53 4.45 -4.85
C ALA A 114 0.17 3.86 -4.40
N PRO A 115 -0.33 4.20 -3.20
CA PRO A 115 -1.62 3.70 -2.72
C PRO A 115 -2.81 4.39 -3.39
N ASN A 116 -2.57 5.51 -4.09
CA ASN A 116 -3.52 6.20 -4.93
C ASN A 116 -2.79 7.13 -5.92
N ALA A 117 -3.52 7.60 -6.94
CA ALA A 117 -2.98 8.43 -8.02
C ALA A 117 -2.40 9.80 -7.59
N GLU A 118 -2.86 10.40 -6.48
CA GLU A 118 -2.54 11.80 -6.14
C GLU A 118 -1.60 11.96 -4.94
N GLY A 119 -1.65 11.05 -3.97
CA GLY A 119 -1.07 11.19 -2.64
C GLY A 119 0.45 11.44 -2.67
N PRO A 120 1.26 10.53 -3.22
CA PRO A 120 2.71 10.71 -3.23
C PRO A 120 3.15 11.91 -4.07
N ALA A 121 2.53 12.13 -5.23
CA ALA A 121 2.87 13.24 -6.11
C ALA A 121 2.53 14.61 -5.48
N SER A 122 1.33 14.77 -4.92
CA SER A 122 0.90 16.01 -4.25
C SER A 122 1.74 16.30 -3.02
N CYS A 123 2.03 15.28 -2.21
CA CYS A 123 2.97 15.36 -1.08
C CYS A 123 4.33 15.85 -1.56
N GLY A 124 4.93 15.20 -2.57
CA GLY A 124 6.26 15.53 -3.06
C GLY A 124 6.34 16.96 -3.59
N ILE A 125 5.37 17.38 -4.39
CA ILE A 125 5.30 18.74 -4.94
C ILE A 125 5.19 19.77 -3.82
N LYS A 126 4.38 19.50 -2.78
CA LYS A 126 4.22 20.40 -1.64
C LYS A 126 5.49 20.51 -0.81
N ALA A 127 6.16 19.38 -0.53
CA ALA A 127 7.44 19.35 0.18
C ALA A 127 8.53 20.13 -0.58
N TYR A 128 8.61 19.94 -1.90
CA TYR A 128 9.57 20.63 -2.76
C TYR A 128 9.35 22.15 -2.81
N ARG A 129 8.09 22.59 -2.84
CA ARG A 129 7.75 24.04 -2.76
C ARG A 129 8.08 24.64 -1.39
N GLY A 130 8.33 23.80 -0.39
CA GLY A 130 8.77 24.19 0.94
C GLY A 130 10.31 24.25 1.04
N PRO A 131 10.90 23.84 2.18
CA PRO A 131 12.33 23.91 2.42
C PRO A 131 13.12 22.68 1.90
N PHE A 132 12.44 21.70 1.30
CA PHE A 132 13.03 20.40 0.96
C PHE A 132 13.45 20.33 -0.51
N SER A 133 14.57 19.67 -0.78
CA SER A 133 15.01 19.34 -2.14
C SER A 133 14.12 18.26 -2.77
N SER A 134 14.29 18.00 -4.06
CA SER A 134 13.55 16.95 -4.75
C SER A 134 13.81 15.58 -4.13
N GLY A 135 15.07 15.23 -3.85
CA GLY A 135 15.43 13.95 -3.22
C GLY A 135 14.85 13.78 -1.81
N GLU A 136 14.86 14.83 -0.99
CA GLU A 136 14.25 14.80 0.35
C GLU A 136 12.72 14.67 0.28
N SER A 137 12.11 15.35 -0.69
CA SER A 137 10.67 15.25 -0.96
C SER A 137 10.26 13.85 -1.39
N VAL A 138 11.07 13.19 -2.23
CA VAL A 138 10.88 11.79 -2.62
C VAL A 138 10.94 10.86 -1.41
N GLN A 139 11.96 11.03 -0.56
CA GLN A 139 12.12 10.20 0.66
C GLN A 139 10.97 10.38 1.65
N LEU A 140 10.50 11.62 1.82
CA LEU A 140 9.42 11.96 2.74
C LEU A 140 8.07 11.38 2.28
N CYS A 141 7.80 11.44 0.97
CA CYS A 141 6.47 11.24 0.41
C CYS A 141 6.25 9.88 -0.27
N ARG A 142 7.26 9.01 -0.35
CA ARG A 142 7.10 7.67 -0.91
C ARG A 142 6.03 6.88 -0.14
N GLY A 143 5.02 6.39 -0.85
CA GLY A 143 3.89 5.65 -0.28
C GLY A 143 2.92 6.51 0.55
N ALA A 144 2.98 7.83 0.44
CA ALA A 144 2.03 8.71 1.11
C ALA A 144 0.63 8.57 0.49
N ALA A 145 -0.40 8.42 1.34
CA ALA A 145 -1.80 8.42 0.87
C ALA A 145 -2.34 9.85 0.62
N SER A 146 -1.63 10.88 1.08
CA SER A 146 -2.02 12.29 1.00
C SER A 146 -0.80 13.21 1.17
N ASP A 147 -1.00 14.52 1.17
CA ASP A 147 0.05 15.52 1.40
C ASP A 147 0.42 15.71 2.90
N ALA A 148 -0.16 14.91 3.80
CA ALA A 148 0.06 15.02 5.24
C ALA A 148 1.54 14.92 5.68
N PRO A 149 2.39 14.02 5.12
CA PRO A 149 3.82 13.99 5.44
C PRO A 149 4.53 15.31 5.13
N ALA A 150 4.19 15.94 4.00
CA ALA A 150 4.77 17.23 3.61
C ALA A 150 4.33 18.35 4.56
N VAL A 151 3.04 18.41 4.92
CA VAL A 151 2.52 19.38 5.89
C VAL A 151 3.24 19.23 7.23
N CYS A 152 3.35 18.00 7.74
CA CYS A 152 4.06 17.69 8.98
C CYS A 152 5.50 18.21 8.93
N ALA A 153 6.25 17.88 7.87
CA ALA A 153 7.67 18.23 7.80
C ALA A 153 7.90 19.75 7.67
N ILE A 154 7.05 20.44 6.90
CA ILE A 154 7.12 21.89 6.73
C ILE A 154 6.84 22.60 8.07
N GLU A 155 5.82 22.17 8.80
CA GLU A 155 5.48 22.76 10.11
C GLU A 155 6.53 22.45 11.18
N ALA A 156 7.06 21.21 11.19
CA ALA A 156 8.15 20.85 12.10
C ALA A 156 9.40 21.71 11.87
N TYR A 157 9.79 21.91 10.60
CA TYR A 157 10.95 22.74 10.23
C TYR A 157 10.74 24.24 10.53
N ARG A 158 9.51 24.75 10.43
CA ARG A 158 9.17 26.12 10.85
C ARG A 158 9.27 26.31 12.37
N GLY A 159 9.19 25.22 13.12
CA GLY A 159 9.31 25.19 14.57
C GLY A 159 10.76 25.03 15.05
N PRO A 160 10.99 24.23 16.12
CA PRO A 160 12.32 24.09 16.71
C PRO A 160 13.18 22.99 16.04
N TYR A 161 12.63 22.24 15.07
CA TYR A 161 13.28 21.05 14.54
C TYR A 161 14.14 21.38 13.32
N SER A 162 15.30 20.72 13.24
CA SER A 162 16.12 20.73 12.03
C SER A 162 15.40 20.02 10.87
N LYS A 163 15.94 20.23 9.66
CA LYS A 163 15.41 19.64 8.44
C LYS A 163 15.41 18.12 8.49
N GLU A 164 16.51 17.54 8.98
CA GLU A 164 16.72 16.10 9.10
C GLU A 164 15.78 15.48 10.14
N GLU A 165 15.53 16.17 11.25
CA GLU A 165 14.56 15.75 12.27
C GLU A 165 13.13 15.76 11.73
N ALA A 166 12.76 16.82 10.99
CA ALA A 166 11.45 16.92 10.34
C ALA A 166 11.21 15.78 9.34
N LEU A 167 12.21 15.45 8.50
CA LEU A 167 12.12 14.33 7.55
C LEU A 167 11.93 12.99 8.26
N ARG A 168 12.71 12.72 9.30
CA ARG A 168 12.64 11.46 10.07
C ARG A 168 11.29 11.30 10.76
N MET A 169 10.80 12.35 11.40
CA MET A 169 9.56 12.31 12.17
C MET A 169 8.32 12.17 11.28
N CYS A 170 8.32 12.82 10.10
CA CYS A 170 7.14 12.95 9.26
C CYS A 170 7.09 11.98 8.08
N SER A 171 8.14 11.22 7.78
CA SER A 171 8.11 10.22 6.71
C SER A 171 7.00 9.18 6.90
N SER A 172 6.44 8.66 5.82
CA SER A 172 5.36 7.64 5.83
C SER A 172 5.69 6.41 6.69
N ARG A 173 6.97 6.10 6.89
CA ARG A 173 7.45 5.03 7.79
C ARG A 173 7.32 5.38 9.29
N GLY A 174 7.27 6.66 9.64
CA GLY A 174 7.09 7.15 11.01
C GLY A 174 5.63 7.35 11.43
N GLN A 175 4.67 7.28 10.49
CA GLN A 175 3.25 7.56 10.74
C GLN A 175 2.41 6.33 11.13
N SER A 176 3.01 5.14 11.19
CA SER A 176 2.40 3.98 11.83
C SER A 176 2.39 4.17 13.35
N ALA A 177 1.22 4.53 13.89
CA ALA A 177 0.85 4.58 15.33
C ALA A 177 1.44 5.69 16.24
N SER A 178 2.58 6.31 15.92
CA SER A 178 3.27 7.20 16.87
C SER A 178 2.83 8.68 16.81
N VAL A 179 2.36 9.17 15.66
CA VAL A 179 2.15 10.61 15.43
C VAL A 179 0.80 11.12 15.96
N GLN A 180 -0.20 10.25 16.11
CA GLN A 180 -1.44 10.62 16.82
C GLN A 180 -1.14 11.06 18.27
N ASN A 181 -0.17 10.41 18.93
CA ASN A 181 0.27 10.81 20.27
C ASN A 181 1.06 12.14 20.27
N ILE A 182 1.84 12.42 19.21
CA ILE A 182 2.62 13.67 19.13
C ILE A 182 1.71 14.88 18.85
N MET A 183 0.71 14.75 17.96
CA MET A 183 -0.24 15.83 17.71
C MET A 183 -1.17 16.09 18.91
N GLU A 184 -1.51 15.05 19.68
CA GLU A 184 -2.22 15.21 20.96
C GLU A 184 -1.34 15.92 22.00
N HIS A 185 -0.05 15.57 22.09
CA HIS A 185 0.89 16.27 22.97
C HIS A 185 1.14 17.73 22.58
N LEU A 186 1.23 18.08 21.28
CA LEU A 186 1.41 19.48 20.86
C LEU A 186 0.19 20.37 21.18
N LYS A 187 -1.02 19.81 21.23
CA LYS A 187 -2.20 20.53 21.75
C LYS A 187 -2.09 20.84 23.25
N THR A 188 -1.43 19.97 24.03
CA THR A 188 -1.22 20.19 25.47
C THR A 188 -0.13 21.23 25.75
N VAL A 189 0.93 21.29 24.93
CA VAL A 189 2.04 22.25 25.11
C VAL A 189 1.60 23.69 24.79
N LYS A 190 0.81 23.91 23.73
CA LYS A 190 0.34 25.27 23.37
C LYS A 190 -0.61 25.92 24.41
N LYS A 191 -1.19 25.14 25.33
CA LYS A 191 -2.02 25.67 26.43
C LYS A 191 -1.23 26.04 27.69
N ALA A 192 0.04 25.61 27.81
CA ALA A 192 0.83 25.84 29.03
C ALA A 192 1.62 27.16 29.04
N ASP A 193 1.77 27.85 27.90
CA ASP A 193 2.70 28.99 27.76
C ASP A 193 2.08 30.40 27.83
N TRP A 194 0.81 30.53 28.22
CA TRP A 194 0.16 31.85 28.44
C TRP A 194 0.11 32.28 29.92
N GLY A 195 1.09 31.86 30.74
CA GLY A 195 1.02 32.02 32.19
C GLY A 195 2.24 32.59 32.93
N PHE A 196 3.41 32.77 32.32
CA PHE A 196 4.61 33.10 33.10
C PHE A 196 5.65 33.97 32.37
N LEU A 197 5.25 35.17 31.95
CA LEU A 197 6.18 36.29 31.75
C LEU A 197 5.76 37.46 32.64
N LYS A 198 5.93 37.31 33.96
CA LYS A 198 6.12 38.46 34.84
C LYS A 198 7.59 38.86 34.74
N PHE A 199 7.84 39.90 33.95
CA PHE A 199 9.05 40.69 34.05
C PHE A 199 9.18 41.21 35.49
N LYS A 200 10.36 41.02 36.08
CA LYS A 200 10.83 41.75 37.25
C LYS A 200 12.23 42.27 36.95
#